data_AF-A0A6I8NPQ6-F1
#
_entry.id   AF-A0A6I8NPQ6-F1
#
_cell.length_a   1.000
_cell.length_b   1.000
_cell.length_c   1.000
_cell.angle_alpha   90.00
_cell.angle_beta   90.00
_cell.angle_gamma   90.00
#
_symmetry.space_group_name_H-M   'P 1'
#
loop_
_entity.id
_entity.type
_entity.pdbx_description
1 polymer ?
#
loop_
_entity_poly.entity_id
_entity_poly.type
_entity_poly.pdbx_seq_one_letter_code
_entity_poly.pdbx_strand_id
1 'polypeptide(L)'
;MGLAWLGQRTRGVPSFGLKIGFKILKPRSREEITDSHLVSAASTRDTLIVEEDKGRTKTPSPAVMKHGAPSSVRDALPVLARKVVPADNSCLFTSVFYVVEGGVLDPACAPEMRSLIAQIVASDPEFYCEAVLGKTNQEYCDWIRRDDTWGGAIEVSILSKFYQCEICVVDTQTVRIDRFGEDAGYTKRVLLIYDGIHYDPLERIFCDPDTPPLTIFSSNDDIVLAQALELADEARRKRQFTDVNRFTLRCMVCQKGLTGQAEAREHAKETGHTNFGEV
;
A
#
# COMPACT_ATOMS: atom_id res chain seq x y z
N MET A 1 -3.08 23.83 -50.76
CA MET A 1 -2.29 25.01 -50.32
C MET A 1 -2.44 25.05 -48.81
N GLY A 2 -1.48 24.72 -47.95
CA GLY A 2 -0.02 24.81 -48.02
C GLY A 2 0.45 25.78 -46.93
N LEU A 3 1.51 25.40 -46.18
CA LEU A 3 2.24 26.11 -45.10
C LEU A 3 1.70 25.81 -43.68
N ALA A 4 2.32 25.06 -42.75
CA ALA A 4 3.70 24.65 -42.46
C ALA A 4 4.70 25.79 -42.12
N TRP A 5 5.06 25.92 -40.83
CA TRP A 5 6.44 25.99 -40.30
C TRP A 5 6.46 25.98 -38.76
N LEU A 6 7.06 24.93 -38.15
CA LEU A 6 8.28 24.91 -37.30
C LEU A 6 8.20 25.64 -35.96
N GLY A 7 8.63 25.11 -34.81
CA GLY A 7 9.66 24.12 -34.49
C GLY A 7 10.46 24.65 -33.27
N GLN A 8 11.12 23.76 -32.51
CA GLN A 8 11.95 23.97 -31.28
C GLN A 8 11.18 23.79 -29.95
N ARG A 9 11.66 23.08 -28.93
CA ARG A 9 13.00 22.58 -28.58
C ARG A 9 12.86 21.44 -27.58
N THR A 10 13.56 20.34 -27.79
CA THR A 10 13.84 19.30 -26.80
C THR A 10 14.62 19.91 -25.63
N ARG A 11 14.13 19.77 -24.40
CA ARG A 11 14.92 20.05 -23.20
C ARG A 11 15.45 18.72 -22.68
N GLY A 12 16.77 18.63 -22.63
CA GLY A 12 17.51 17.45 -22.17
C GLY A 12 17.23 17.13 -20.71
N VAL A 13 17.23 15.84 -20.41
CA VAL A 13 17.19 15.27 -19.06
C VAL A 13 18.55 15.56 -18.41
N PRO A 14 18.61 16.22 -17.23
CA PRO A 14 19.87 16.41 -16.53
C PRO A 14 20.31 15.09 -15.90
N SER A 15 21.53 14.66 -16.23
CA SER A 15 22.24 13.57 -15.54
C SER A 15 22.63 14.04 -14.14
N PHE A 16 22.04 13.42 -13.11
CA PHE A 16 22.49 13.55 -11.73
C PHE A 16 23.03 12.19 -11.27
N GLY A 17 24.34 12.06 -11.28
CA GLY A 17 25.04 10.97 -10.60
C GLY A 17 24.99 11.20 -9.10
N LEU A 18 24.21 10.40 -8.38
CA LEU A 18 24.22 10.38 -6.92
C LEU A 18 24.45 8.93 -6.46
N LYS A 19 25.71 8.60 -6.16
CA LYS A 19 26.08 7.34 -5.52
C LYS A 19 25.63 7.39 -4.06
N ILE A 20 24.64 6.57 -3.70
CA ILE A 20 24.23 6.39 -2.30
C ILE A 20 24.19 4.88 -2.02
N GLY A 21 25.00 4.43 -1.07
CA GLY A 21 25.09 3.03 -0.66
C GLY A 21 23.96 2.65 0.29
N PHE A 22 23.29 1.54 0.01
CA PHE A 22 22.35 0.89 0.92
C PHE A 22 23.06 -0.13 1.80
N LYS A 23 22.83 -0.07 3.12
CA LYS A 23 23.14 -1.18 4.04
C LYS A 23 21.94 -2.12 4.10
N ILE A 24 22.15 -3.37 3.71
CA ILE A 24 21.19 -4.46 3.90
C ILE A 24 21.11 -4.76 5.42
N LEU A 25 19.99 -4.44 6.06
CA LEU A 25 19.70 -4.90 7.42
C LEU A 25 19.20 -6.36 7.35
N LYS A 26 19.97 -7.28 7.94
CA LYS A 26 19.53 -8.67 8.17
C LYS A 26 18.49 -8.71 9.29
N PRO A 27 17.45 -9.57 9.21
CA PRO A 27 16.48 -9.76 10.29
C PRO A 27 17.15 -10.40 11.51
N ARG A 28 16.87 -9.85 12.69
CA ARG A 28 17.33 -10.33 14.00
C ARG A 28 16.50 -11.55 14.41
N SER A 29 17.16 -12.64 14.79
CA SER A 29 16.53 -13.87 15.28
C SER A 29 15.78 -13.63 16.58
N ARG A 30 14.61 -14.25 16.70
CA ARG A 30 13.69 -14.24 17.85
C ARG A 30 14.28 -15.09 18.98
N GLU A 31 14.54 -14.50 20.14
CA GLU A 31 14.87 -15.24 21.37
C GLU A 31 13.56 -15.67 22.07
N GLU A 32 13.49 -16.95 22.40
CA GLU A 32 12.44 -17.59 23.18
C GLU A 32 12.61 -17.24 24.67
N ILE A 33 11.54 -16.79 25.33
CA ILE A 33 11.49 -16.65 26.80
C ILE A 33 10.73 -17.85 27.34
N THR A 34 11.43 -18.70 28.07
CA THR A 34 10.89 -19.84 28.81
C THR A 34 10.32 -19.40 30.16
N ASP A 35 9.12 -19.89 30.46
CA ASP A 35 8.37 -19.73 31.70
C ASP A 35 8.96 -20.59 32.83
N SER A 36 9.10 -20.06 34.05
CA SER A 36 9.35 -20.88 35.24
C SER A 36 9.02 -20.17 36.57
N HIS A 37 8.11 -20.81 37.31
CA HIS A 37 7.97 -20.89 38.79
C HIS A 37 7.47 -19.66 39.57
N LEU A 38 6.76 -19.76 40.70
CA LEU A 38 5.74 -20.67 41.29
C LEU A 38 5.37 -20.02 42.65
N VAL A 39 4.08 -19.81 42.91
CA VAL A 39 3.32 -19.96 44.19
C VAL A 39 3.84 -19.32 45.51
N SER A 40 2.99 -18.51 46.19
CA SER A 40 2.35 -18.86 47.50
C SER A 40 1.74 -17.67 48.28
N ALA A 41 0.48 -17.87 48.73
CA ALA A 41 -0.16 -17.49 50.01
C ALA A 41 -0.21 -16.00 50.48
N ALA A 42 -1.23 -15.48 51.17
CA ALA A 42 -2.58 -15.90 51.59
C ALA A 42 -3.30 -14.69 52.25
N SER A 43 -4.64 -14.70 52.22
CA SER A 43 -5.60 -14.25 53.26
C SER A 43 -5.56 -12.80 53.81
N THR A 44 -6.63 -12.01 53.59
CA THR A 44 -7.66 -11.68 54.63
C THR A 44 -8.79 -10.75 54.13
N ARG A 45 -10.03 -11.25 54.23
CA ARG A 45 -11.33 -10.65 54.66
C ARG A 45 -11.86 -9.28 54.16
N ASP A 46 -13.02 -9.37 53.50
CA ASP A 46 -14.32 -8.68 53.68
C ASP A 46 -14.38 -7.22 54.15
N THR A 47 -15.04 -6.34 53.37
CA THR A 47 -16.42 -5.84 53.66
C THR A 47 -16.95 -4.90 52.56
N LEU A 48 -18.19 -5.18 52.12
CA LEU A 48 -19.08 -4.30 51.35
C LEU A 48 -19.87 -3.40 52.31
N ILE A 49 -19.94 -2.09 52.07
CA ILE A 49 -20.96 -1.21 52.67
C ILE A 49 -21.50 -0.26 51.60
N VAL A 50 -22.82 -0.36 51.41
CA VAL A 50 -23.70 0.51 50.62
C VAL A 50 -24.40 1.43 51.61
N GLU A 51 -24.42 2.74 51.36
CA GLU A 51 -25.34 3.64 52.05
C GLU A 51 -26.10 4.52 51.04
N GLU A 52 -27.42 4.27 50.95
CA GLU A 52 -28.45 5.20 50.49
C GLU A 52 -28.68 6.25 51.59
N ASP A 53 -28.93 7.51 51.21
CA ASP A 53 -29.66 8.45 52.07
C ASP A 53 -30.77 9.20 51.30
N LYS A 54 -31.94 9.30 51.95
CA LYS A 54 -33.22 9.82 51.45
C LYS A 54 -33.79 10.82 52.47
N GLY A 55 -34.13 12.04 52.02
CA GLY A 55 -35.13 12.94 52.65
C GLY A 55 -34.71 14.42 52.67
N ARG A 56 -35.07 15.28 51.70
CA ARG A 56 -36.32 16.08 51.48
C ARG A 56 -36.55 17.14 52.59
N THR A 57 -36.66 18.46 52.36
CA THR A 57 -37.72 19.20 51.60
C THR A 57 -37.45 20.70 51.29
N LYS A 58 -37.68 21.11 50.01
CA LYS A 58 -38.50 22.24 49.42
C LYS A 58 -38.32 23.71 49.93
N THR A 59 -38.30 24.81 49.15
CA THR A 59 -38.87 25.28 47.83
C THR A 59 -38.32 26.73 47.56
N PRO A 60 -38.66 27.51 46.49
CA PRO A 60 -38.91 27.27 45.05
C PRO A 60 -38.01 28.11 44.10
N SER A 61 -38.02 27.77 42.81
CA SER A 61 -37.25 28.36 41.68
C SER A 61 -37.70 29.74 41.20
N PRO A 62 -36.88 30.39 40.33
CA PRO A 62 -37.38 30.94 39.08
C PRO A 62 -36.72 30.27 37.86
N ALA A 63 -37.52 30.15 36.80
CA ALA A 63 -37.21 29.48 35.55
C ALA A 63 -36.08 30.19 34.77
N VAL A 64 -35.09 29.42 34.32
CA VAL A 64 -34.14 29.84 33.27
C VAL A 64 -34.18 28.79 32.16
N MET A 65 -34.28 29.32 30.94
CA MET A 65 -34.66 28.66 29.72
C MET A 65 -33.68 27.54 29.34
N LYS A 66 -34.24 26.36 29.04
CA LYS A 66 -33.54 25.26 28.37
C LYS A 66 -33.13 25.74 26.98
N HIS A 67 -31.90 26.21 26.86
CA HIS A 67 -31.23 26.27 25.57
C HIS A 67 -30.81 24.82 25.28
N GLY A 68 -31.59 24.15 24.43
CA GLY A 68 -31.15 22.90 23.85
C GLY A 68 -29.78 23.14 23.24
N ALA A 69 -28.77 22.44 23.75
CA ALA A 69 -27.48 22.38 23.09
C ALA A 69 -27.76 21.97 21.64
N PRO A 70 -27.24 22.71 20.64
CA PRO A 70 -27.34 22.25 19.27
C PRO A 70 -26.71 20.86 19.25
N SER A 71 -27.50 19.88 18.82
CA SER A 71 -27.02 18.57 18.39
C SER A 71 -25.74 18.82 17.61
N SER A 72 -24.59 18.47 18.19
CA SER A 72 -23.32 18.52 17.50
C SER A 72 -23.54 17.72 16.22
N VAL A 73 -23.65 18.42 15.08
CA VAL A 73 -23.44 17.82 13.79
C VAL A 73 -22.08 17.15 13.96
N ARG A 74 -22.07 15.81 14.01
CA ARG A 74 -20.81 15.09 13.95
C ARG A 74 -20.29 15.46 12.57
N ASP A 75 -19.41 16.45 12.51
CA ASP A 75 -18.70 16.78 11.28
C ASP A 75 -18.03 15.47 10.87
N ALA A 76 -18.57 14.86 9.82
CA ALA A 76 -18.09 13.59 9.35
C ALA A 76 -16.65 13.84 8.90
N LEU A 77 -15.71 13.17 9.59
CA LEU A 77 -14.30 13.38 9.34
C LEU A 77 -13.96 12.82 7.95
N PRO A 78 -13.00 13.42 7.22
CA PRO A 78 -12.53 12.88 5.96
C PRO A 78 -12.05 11.43 6.13
N VAL A 79 -12.48 10.55 5.24
CA VAL A 79 -12.20 9.10 5.31
C VAL A 79 -11.27 8.71 4.18
N LEU A 80 -10.28 7.88 4.48
CA LEU A 80 -9.44 7.25 3.48
C LEU A 80 -10.24 6.11 2.81
N ALA A 81 -10.21 6.04 1.49
CA ALA A 81 -10.97 5.06 0.72
C ALA A 81 -10.11 4.46 -0.41
N ARG A 82 -10.43 3.22 -0.77
CA ARG A 82 -9.88 2.52 -1.94
C ARG A 82 -10.61 2.97 -3.19
N LYS A 83 -9.88 3.41 -4.21
CA LYS A 83 -10.40 3.68 -5.55
C LYS A 83 -10.03 2.52 -6.46
N VAL A 84 -11.02 1.80 -7.00
CA VAL A 84 -10.76 0.62 -7.84
C VAL A 84 -10.26 1.01 -9.23
N VAL A 85 -9.16 0.41 -9.67
CA VAL A 85 -8.62 0.50 -11.03
C VAL A 85 -8.85 -0.83 -11.79
N PRO A 86 -8.69 -0.86 -13.13
CA PRO A 86 -8.82 -2.09 -13.90
C PRO A 86 -7.88 -3.19 -13.39
N ALA A 87 -8.41 -4.40 -13.23
CA ALA A 87 -7.65 -5.60 -12.88
C ALA A 87 -6.91 -6.16 -14.09
N ASP A 88 -6.00 -5.37 -14.62
CA ASP A 88 -5.06 -5.76 -15.67
C ASP A 88 -3.63 -5.89 -15.12
N ASN A 89 -2.71 -6.32 -15.98
CA ASN A 89 -1.28 -6.46 -15.64
C ASN A 89 -0.58 -5.12 -15.37
N SER A 90 -1.30 -4.00 -15.41
CA SER A 90 -0.79 -2.64 -15.27
C SER A 90 -1.39 -1.87 -14.09
N CYS A 91 -2.16 -2.51 -13.21
CA CYS A 91 -2.79 -1.89 -12.04
C CYS A 91 -1.81 -1.07 -11.17
N LEU A 92 -0.56 -1.49 -11.01
CA LEU A 92 0.46 -0.71 -10.29
C LEU A 92 0.68 0.67 -10.93
N PHE A 93 0.89 0.72 -12.24
CA PHE A 93 1.21 1.96 -12.96
C PHE A 93 0.01 2.90 -12.92
N THR A 94 -1.19 2.39 -13.21
CA THR A 94 -2.44 3.14 -13.11
C THR A 94 -2.66 3.70 -11.71
N SER A 95 -2.38 2.91 -10.67
CA SER A 95 -2.54 3.33 -9.27
C SER A 95 -1.54 4.41 -8.87
N VAL A 96 -0.27 4.25 -9.24
CA VAL A 96 0.76 5.27 -8.98
C VAL A 96 0.43 6.56 -9.72
N PHE A 97 0.08 6.47 -11.01
CA PHE A 97 -0.32 7.63 -11.82
C PHE A 97 -1.48 8.37 -11.18
N TYR A 98 -2.52 7.64 -10.77
CA TYR A 98 -3.69 8.22 -10.11
C TYR A 98 -3.31 9.08 -8.90
N VAL A 99 -2.49 8.56 -8.00
CA VAL A 99 -2.16 9.28 -6.77
C VAL A 99 -1.22 10.45 -6.99
N VAL A 100 -0.24 10.34 -7.90
CA VAL A 100 0.74 11.41 -8.15
C VAL A 100 0.16 12.55 -9.00
N GLU A 101 -0.82 12.25 -9.87
CA GLU A 101 -1.53 13.25 -10.68
C GLU A 101 -2.75 13.86 -9.96
N GLY A 102 -2.92 13.59 -8.66
CA GLY A 102 -3.97 14.24 -7.87
C GLY A 102 -5.38 13.69 -8.09
N GLY A 103 -5.51 12.39 -8.39
CA GLY A 103 -6.80 11.72 -8.53
C GLY A 103 -7.29 11.56 -9.97
N VAL A 104 -6.40 11.68 -10.96
CA VAL A 104 -6.71 11.50 -12.39
C VAL A 104 -6.57 10.03 -12.78
N LEU A 105 -7.67 9.38 -13.16
CA LEU A 105 -7.65 7.99 -13.62
C LEU A 105 -7.36 7.93 -15.12
N ASP A 106 -6.16 7.43 -15.47
CA ASP A 106 -5.77 7.17 -16.85
C ASP A 106 -5.12 5.78 -16.99
N PRO A 107 -5.86 4.75 -17.41
CA PRO A 107 -5.29 3.43 -17.67
C PRO A 107 -4.29 3.40 -18.85
N ALA A 108 -4.27 4.42 -19.71
CA ALA A 108 -3.36 4.50 -20.85
C ALA A 108 -1.95 4.98 -20.46
N CYS A 109 -1.71 5.34 -19.20
CA CYS A 109 -0.39 5.80 -18.72
C CYS A 109 0.68 4.69 -18.69
N ALA A 110 0.27 3.42 -18.62
CA ALA A 110 1.18 2.31 -18.31
C ALA A 110 2.36 2.14 -19.31
N PRO A 111 2.18 2.23 -20.65
CA PRO A 111 3.29 2.11 -21.59
C PRO A 111 4.36 3.19 -21.41
N GLU A 112 3.95 4.42 -21.09
CA GLU A 112 4.87 5.53 -20.85
C GLU A 112 5.64 5.34 -19.55
N MET A 113 4.96 4.95 -18.47
CA MET A 113 5.60 4.67 -17.17
C MET A 113 6.58 3.50 -17.25
N ARG A 114 6.21 2.42 -17.95
CA ARG A 114 7.10 1.27 -18.20
C ARG A 114 8.33 1.69 -19.01
N SER A 115 8.14 2.52 -20.03
CA SER A 115 9.24 3.05 -20.85
C SER A 115 10.18 3.93 -20.03
N LEU A 116 9.65 4.77 -19.13
CA LEU A 116 10.41 5.57 -18.18
C LEU A 116 11.25 4.69 -17.25
N ILE A 117 10.63 3.66 -16.64
CA ILE A 117 11.34 2.72 -15.76
C ILE A 117 12.48 2.04 -16.50
N ALA A 118 12.23 1.53 -17.71
CA ALA A 118 13.26 0.88 -18.51
C ALA A 118 14.42 1.84 -18.86
N GLN A 119 14.13 3.13 -19.10
CA GLN A 119 15.18 4.13 -19.32
C GLN A 119 16.01 4.38 -18.05
N ILE A 120 15.38 4.45 -16.88
CA ILE A 120 16.08 4.62 -15.60
C ILE A 120 16.96 3.40 -15.30
N VAL A 121 16.42 2.19 -15.47
CA VAL A 121 17.16 0.93 -15.29
C VAL A 121 18.38 0.85 -16.21
N ALA A 122 18.21 1.19 -17.49
CA ALA A 122 19.31 1.19 -18.46
C ALA A 122 20.37 2.27 -18.19
N SER A 123 20.00 3.36 -17.50
CA SER A 123 20.92 4.47 -17.22
C SER A 123 21.92 4.19 -16.09
N ASP A 124 21.64 3.22 -15.23
CA ASP A 124 22.51 2.85 -14.09
C ASP A 124 22.62 1.32 -13.95
N PRO A 125 23.33 0.64 -14.87
CA PRO A 125 23.47 -0.82 -14.85
C PRO A 125 24.35 -1.34 -13.70
N GLU A 126 25.15 -0.47 -13.08
CA GLU A 126 25.94 -0.82 -11.88
C GLU A 126 25.00 -1.05 -10.69
N PHE A 127 24.06 -0.12 -10.46
CA PHE A 127 23.05 -0.28 -9.42
C PHE A 127 21.99 -1.32 -9.80
N TYR A 128 21.39 -1.20 -10.99
CA TYR A 128 20.36 -2.13 -11.50
C TYR A 128 21.01 -3.34 -12.18
N CYS A 129 21.79 -4.08 -11.40
CA CYS A 129 22.44 -5.31 -11.80
C CYS A 129 21.53 -6.55 -11.61
N GLU A 130 21.98 -7.71 -12.09
CA GLU A 130 21.25 -8.98 -11.97
C GLU A 130 20.84 -9.34 -10.55
N ALA A 131 21.65 -8.98 -9.55
CA ALA A 131 21.34 -9.25 -8.15
C ALA A 131 20.12 -8.46 -7.66
N VAL A 132 19.86 -7.27 -8.21
CA VAL A 132 18.70 -6.45 -7.87
C VAL A 132 17.48 -6.86 -8.72
N LEU A 133 17.70 -7.10 -10.01
CA LEU A 133 16.63 -7.30 -10.99
C LEU A 133 16.17 -8.76 -11.14
N GLY A 134 16.98 -9.73 -10.72
CA GLY A 134 16.75 -11.16 -10.94
C GLY A 134 16.85 -11.61 -12.40
N LYS A 135 17.33 -10.72 -13.29
CA LYS A 135 17.54 -10.88 -14.74
C LYS A 135 18.66 -9.94 -15.18
N THR A 136 19.22 -10.12 -16.38
CA THR A 136 20.16 -9.13 -16.90
C THR A 136 19.48 -7.76 -17.04
N ASN A 137 20.24 -6.68 -16.93
CA ASN A 137 19.70 -5.31 -17.04
C ASN A 137 18.92 -5.12 -18.35
N GLN A 138 19.47 -5.61 -19.46
CA GLN A 138 18.82 -5.55 -20.77
C GLN A 138 17.52 -6.36 -20.82
N GLU A 139 17.53 -7.61 -20.36
CA GLU A 139 16.32 -8.45 -20.31
C GLU A 139 15.24 -7.84 -19.43
N TYR A 140 15.61 -7.18 -18.32
CA TYR A 140 14.66 -6.49 -17.46
C TYR A 140 14.00 -5.31 -18.18
N CYS A 141 14.80 -4.51 -18.89
CA CYS A 141 14.28 -3.39 -19.68
C CYS A 141 13.29 -3.85 -20.74
N ASP A 142 13.58 -4.97 -21.41
CA ASP A 142 12.68 -5.53 -22.42
C ASP A 142 11.44 -6.16 -21.79
N TRP A 143 11.59 -6.81 -20.64
CA TRP A 143 10.51 -7.41 -19.87
C TRP A 143 9.51 -6.36 -19.35
N ILE A 144 9.99 -5.30 -18.66
CA ILE A 144 9.10 -4.32 -18.01
C ILE A 144 8.26 -3.51 -19.00
N ARG A 145 8.73 -3.37 -20.26
CA ARG A 145 8.00 -2.68 -21.33
C ARG A 145 6.80 -3.47 -21.86
N ARG A 146 6.72 -4.77 -21.61
CA ARG A 146 5.58 -5.60 -22.05
C ARG A 146 4.33 -5.24 -21.24
N ASP A 147 3.19 -5.25 -21.92
CA ASP A 147 1.87 -4.98 -21.32
C ASP A 147 1.35 -6.12 -20.43
N ASP A 148 1.95 -7.31 -20.52
CA ASP A 148 1.55 -8.53 -19.81
C ASP A 148 2.38 -8.85 -18.55
N THR A 149 3.25 -7.92 -18.13
CA THR A 149 4.13 -8.10 -16.97
C THR A 149 3.71 -7.25 -15.79
N TRP A 150 3.84 -7.78 -14.57
CA TRP A 150 3.46 -7.05 -13.37
C TRP A 150 4.63 -6.25 -12.83
N GLY A 151 4.39 -4.99 -12.48
CA GLY A 151 5.36 -4.24 -11.67
C GLY A 151 5.28 -4.64 -10.20
N GLY A 152 6.31 -4.28 -9.44
CA GLY A 152 6.37 -4.52 -8.00
C GLY A 152 7.27 -3.53 -7.26
N ALA A 153 7.95 -4.02 -6.23
CA ALA A 153 8.77 -3.18 -5.35
C ALA A 153 9.90 -2.42 -6.08
N ILE A 154 10.49 -3.01 -7.13
CA ILE A 154 11.52 -2.35 -7.94
C ILE A 154 10.94 -1.12 -8.64
N GLU A 155 9.80 -1.28 -9.33
CA GLU A 155 9.08 -0.19 -10.00
C GLU A 155 8.67 0.90 -9.01
N VAL A 156 8.11 0.53 -7.86
CA VAL A 156 7.70 1.50 -6.82
C VAL A 156 8.89 2.31 -6.31
N SER A 157 10.03 1.67 -6.05
CA SER A 157 11.26 2.36 -5.65
C SER A 157 11.75 3.35 -6.72
N ILE A 158 11.71 2.95 -8.00
CA ILE A 158 12.09 3.82 -9.12
C ILE A 158 11.14 5.01 -9.24
N LEU A 159 9.82 4.77 -9.20
CA LEU A 159 8.80 5.80 -9.33
C LEU A 159 8.81 6.76 -8.14
N SER A 160 9.05 6.28 -6.91
CA SER A 160 9.24 7.13 -5.73
C SER A 160 10.40 8.11 -5.92
N LYS A 161 11.53 7.65 -6.45
CA LYS A 161 12.68 8.50 -6.78
C LYS A 161 12.35 9.48 -7.92
N PHE A 162 11.68 9.02 -8.96
CA PHE A 162 11.33 9.87 -10.10
C PHE A 162 10.38 11.02 -9.70
N TYR A 163 9.33 10.71 -8.95
CA TYR A 163 8.34 11.70 -8.50
C TYR A 163 8.78 12.50 -7.27
N GLN A 164 9.92 12.16 -6.66
CA GLN A 164 10.41 12.76 -5.41
C GLN A 164 9.32 12.73 -4.32
N CYS A 165 8.67 11.57 -4.19
CA CYS A 165 7.50 11.37 -3.35
C CYS A 165 7.61 10.01 -2.65
N GLU A 166 7.30 9.98 -1.36
CA GLU A 166 7.24 8.72 -0.62
C GLU A 166 6.02 7.92 -1.06
N ILE A 167 6.21 6.66 -1.46
CA ILE A 167 5.09 5.78 -1.83
C ILE A 167 4.91 4.76 -0.70
N CYS A 168 3.76 4.80 -0.04
CA CYS A 168 3.41 3.89 1.04
C CYS A 168 2.46 2.82 0.50
N VAL A 169 2.90 1.56 0.47
CA VAL A 169 2.08 0.43 0.03
C VAL A 169 1.57 -0.30 1.26
N VAL A 170 0.26 -0.26 1.50
CA VAL A 170 -0.37 -1.03 2.57
C VAL A 170 -0.76 -2.42 2.07
N ASP A 171 -0.17 -3.44 2.67
CA ASP A 171 -0.38 -4.85 2.33
C ASP A 171 -1.53 -5.40 3.19
N THR A 172 -2.64 -5.80 2.56
CA THR A 172 -3.84 -6.28 3.28
C THR A 172 -3.67 -7.66 3.88
N GLN A 173 -2.79 -8.50 3.32
CA GLN A 173 -2.54 -9.84 3.82
C GLN A 173 -1.82 -9.79 5.18
N THR A 174 -0.83 -8.91 5.30
CA THR A 174 0.04 -8.81 6.47
C THR A 174 -0.28 -7.65 7.39
N VAL A 175 -1.08 -6.67 6.94
CA VAL A 175 -1.41 -5.43 7.67
C VAL A 175 -0.14 -4.69 8.07
N ARG A 176 0.73 -4.47 7.07
CA ARG A 176 1.96 -3.68 7.19
C ARG A 176 1.97 -2.60 6.11
N ILE A 177 2.76 -1.55 6.33
CA ILE A 177 3.04 -0.54 5.32
C ILE A 177 4.51 -0.66 4.90
N ASP A 178 4.73 -0.91 3.62
CA ASP A 178 6.05 -0.84 3.00
C ASP A 178 6.26 0.59 2.47
N ARG A 179 7.20 1.33 3.08
CA ARG A 179 7.47 2.75 2.79
C ARG A 179 8.66 2.90 1.84
N PHE A 180 8.42 3.37 0.63
CA PHE A 180 9.46 3.60 -0.37
C PHE A 180 9.85 5.08 -0.36
N GLY A 181 11.14 5.37 -0.14
CA GLY A 181 11.66 6.74 -0.04
C GLY A 181 11.52 7.39 1.35
N GLU A 182 11.31 6.59 2.40
CA GLU A 182 11.17 7.06 3.80
C GLU A 182 12.36 7.91 4.28
N ASP A 183 13.57 7.55 3.86
CA ASP A 183 14.83 8.20 4.25
C ASP A 183 15.31 9.27 3.26
N ALA A 184 14.57 9.50 2.18
CA ALA A 184 14.95 10.44 1.12
C ALA A 184 14.62 11.91 1.44
N GLY A 185 13.90 12.18 2.54
CA GLY A 185 13.53 13.54 2.95
C GLY A 185 12.45 14.18 2.05
N TYR A 186 11.63 13.38 1.36
CA TYR A 186 10.50 13.90 0.59
C TYR A 186 9.47 14.57 1.50
N THR A 187 8.84 15.63 0.99
CA THR A 187 7.82 16.40 1.73
C THR A 187 6.40 15.89 1.51
N LYS A 188 6.23 15.01 0.52
CA LYS A 188 4.95 14.45 0.08
C LYS A 188 4.97 12.93 0.19
N ARG A 189 3.81 12.35 0.47
CA ARG A 189 3.56 10.92 0.34
C ARG A 189 2.27 10.63 -0.42
N VAL A 190 2.21 9.44 -0.99
CA VAL A 190 1.02 8.84 -1.61
C VAL A 190 0.83 7.43 -1.09
N LEU A 191 -0.39 6.91 -1.18
CA LEU A 191 -0.74 5.61 -0.61
C LEU A 191 -1.37 4.69 -1.65
N LEU A 192 -0.92 3.44 -1.66
CA LEU A 192 -1.51 2.34 -2.41
C LEU A 192 -1.94 1.25 -1.45
N ILE A 193 -2.94 0.45 -1.82
CA ILE A 193 -3.31 -0.78 -1.15
C ILE A 193 -3.01 -1.97 -2.05
N TYR A 194 -2.43 -3.03 -1.49
CA TYR A 194 -2.00 -4.22 -2.22
C TYR A 194 -2.55 -5.48 -1.54
N ASP A 195 -3.13 -6.37 -2.33
CA ASP A 195 -3.84 -7.55 -1.85
C ASP A 195 -3.14 -8.89 -2.14
N GLY A 196 -1.90 -8.84 -2.61
CA GLY A 196 -1.12 -10.01 -3.03
C GLY A 196 -1.04 -10.18 -4.55
N ILE A 197 -1.97 -9.60 -5.31
CA ILE A 197 -1.96 -9.66 -6.79
C ILE A 197 -2.34 -8.33 -7.46
N HIS A 198 -3.01 -7.44 -6.75
CA HIS A 198 -3.57 -6.22 -7.32
C HIS A 198 -3.26 -5.00 -6.47
N TYR A 199 -2.99 -3.88 -7.14
CA TYR A 199 -2.78 -2.58 -6.53
C TYR A 199 -3.97 -1.68 -6.81
N ASP A 200 -4.40 -0.93 -5.80
CA ASP A 200 -5.31 0.19 -5.96
C ASP A 200 -4.79 1.45 -5.25
N PRO A 201 -5.08 2.64 -5.78
CA PRO A 201 -4.80 3.89 -5.11
C PRO A 201 -5.73 4.12 -3.91
N LEU A 202 -5.18 4.79 -2.88
CA LEU A 202 -5.96 5.30 -1.75
C LEU A 202 -6.14 6.82 -1.87
N GLU A 203 -7.35 7.28 -1.58
CA GLU A 203 -7.73 8.69 -1.63
C GLU A 203 -8.50 9.10 -0.36
N ARG A 204 -8.30 10.33 0.11
CA ARG A 204 -9.07 10.90 1.21
C ARG A 204 -10.29 11.62 0.63
N ILE A 205 -11.47 11.11 0.97
CA ILE A 205 -12.76 11.66 0.56
C ILE A 205 -13.27 12.60 1.64
N PHE A 206 -13.72 13.78 1.22
CA PHE A 206 -14.35 14.77 2.08
C PHE A 206 -15.87 14.61 2.06
N CYS A 207 -16.53 15.02 3.14
CA CYS A 207 -17.99 14.94 3.22
C CYS A 207 -18.70 16.00 2.37
N ASP A 208 -17.98 17.05 2.00
CA ASP A 208 -18.41 18.01 1.00
C ASP A 208 -18.16 17.44 -0.41
N PRO A 209 -19.20 17.20 -1.22
CA PRO A 209 -19.06 16.61 -2.55
C PRO A 209 -18.36 17.53 -3.55
N ASP A 210 -18.31 18.84 -3.29
CA ASP A 210 -17.64 19.81 -4.15
C ASP A 210 -16.11 19.82 -3.95
N THR A 211 -15.64 19.26 -2.84
CA THR A 211 -14.21 19.11 -2.56
C THR A 211 -13.67 17.84 -3.23
N PRO A 212 -12.71 17.94 -4.17
CA PRO A 212 -12.16 16.76 -4.83
C PRO A 212 -11.40 15.88 -3.83
N PRO A 213 -11.31 14.56 -4.08
CA PRO A 213 -10.51 13.67 -3.24
C PRO A 213 -9.04 14.10 -3.19
N LEU A 214 -8.40 13.88 -2.04
CA LEU A 214 -6.98 14.16 -1.83
C LEU A 214 -6.16 12.87 -1.89
N THR A 215 -5.19 12.79 -2.80
CA THR A 215 -4.31 11.63 -2.95
C THR A 215 -2.87 11.87 -2.50
N ILE A 216 -2.47 13.14 -2.37
CA ILE A 216 -1.12 13.57 -1.99
C ILE A 216 -1.18 14.16 -0.58
N PHE A 217 -0.42 13.58 0.33
CA PHE A 217 -0.37 13.96 1.74
C PHE A 217 0.99 14.52 2.10
N SER A 218 1.08 15.23 3.23
CA SER A 218 2.39 15.53 3.82
C SER A 218 3.05 14.22 4.27
N SER A 219 4.36 14.09 4.10
CA SER A 219 5.12 12.96 4.66
C SER A 219 5.07 12.90 6.20
N ASN A 220 4.67 13.98 6.86
CA ASN A 220 4.43 14.05 8.31
C ASN A 220 2.98 13.74 8.72
N ASP A 221 2.08 13.46 7.77
CA ASP A 221 0.72 13.03 8.09
C ASP A 221 0.77 11.54 8.48
N ASP A 222 0.87 11.26 9.78
CA ASP A 222 0.81 9.88 10.31
C ASP A 222 -0.64 9.39 10.49
N ILE A 223 -1.61 10.31 10.47
CA ILE A 223 -3.03 9.98 10.56
C ILE A 223 -3.44 9.17 9.32
N VAL A 224 -2.96 9.55 8.13
CA VAL A 224 -3.25 8.81 6.90
C VAL A 224 -2.69 7.38 6.93
N LEU A 225 -1.55 7.13 7.59
CA LEU A 225 -0.99 5.79 7.75
C LEU A 225 -1.85 4.94 8.68
N ALA A 226 -2.32 5.51 9.79
CA ALA A 226 -3.23 4.82 10.71
C ALA A 226 -4.54 4.43 10.00
N GLN A 227 -5.13 5.36 9.23
CA GLN A 227 -6.32 5.08 8.41
C GLN A 227 -6.07 3.99 7.36
N ALA A 228 -4.89 3.96 6.73
CA ALA A 228 -4.53 2.93 5.76
C ALA A 228 -4.41 1.54 6.41
N LEU A 229 -3.82 1.45 7.61
CA LEU A 229 -3.74 0.21 8.37
C LEU A 229 -5.14 -0.28 8.79
N GLU A 230 -6.04 0.62 9.19
CA GLU A 230 -7.42 0.27 9.51
C GLU A 230 -8.17 -0.30 8.28
N LEU A 231 -7.99 0.31 7.10
CA LEU A 231 -8.53 -0.22 5.84
C LEU A 231 -7.99 -1.61 5.52
N ALA A 232 -6.68 -1.82 5.67
CA ALA A 232 -6.04 -3.10 5.42
C ALA A 232 -6.50 -4.19 6.39
N ASP A 233 -6.64 -3.86 7.67
CA ASP A 233 -7.13 -4.80 8.68
C ASP A 233 -8.61 -5.17 8.46
N GLU A 234 -9.44 -4.21 8.05
CA GLU A 234 -10.82 -4.47 7.65
C GLU A 234 -10.91 -5.35 6.39
N ALA A 235 -10.08 -5.08 5.37
CA ALA A 235 -9.98 -5.93 4.18
C ALA A 235 -9.54 -7.35 4.56
N ARG A 236 -8.56 -7.50 5.46
CA ARG A 236 -8.11 -8.79 5.98
C ARG A 236 -9.22 -9.55 6.71
N ARG A 237 -9.97 -8.88 7.61
CA ARG A 237 -11.13 -9.47 8.30
C ARG A 237 -12.18 -9.98 7.33
N LYS A 238 -12.40 -9.24 6.24
CA LYS A 238 -13.31 -9.60 5.15
C LYS A 238 -12.72 -10.61 4.16
N ARG A 239 -11.47 -11.06 4.34
CA ARG A 239 -10.72 -11.94 3.43
C ARG A 239 -10.62 -11.39 1.99
N GLN A 240 -10.51 -10.08 1.86
CA GLN A 240 -10.29 -9.38 0.60
C GLN A 240 -8.78 -9.33 0.28
N PHE A 241 -8.16 -10.51 0.17
CA PHE A 241 -6.77 -10.68 -0.24
C PHE A 241 -6.58 -12.03 -0.93
N THR A 242 -5.58 -12.11 -1.80
CA THR A 242 -5.22 -13.35 -2.51
C THR A 242 -3.89 -13.86 -1.97
N ASP A 243 -3.93 -14.96 -1.23
CA ASP A 243 -2.71 -15.61 -0.73
C ASP A 243 -2.07 -16.46 -1.82
N VAL A 244 -1.16 -15.86 -2.60
CA VAL A 244 -0.41 -16.55 -3.65
C VAL A 244 0.53 -17.67 -3.14
N ASN A 245 0.71 -17.80 -1.83
CA ASN A 245 1.51 -18.88 -1.27
C ASN A 245 0.67 -20.08 -0.83
N ARG A 246 -0.67 -19.93 -0.74
CA ARG A 246 -1.55 -20.98 -0.17
C ARG A 246 -2.72 -21.37 -1.06
N PHE A 247 -2.89 -20.75 -2.22
CA PHE A 247 -3.92 -21.16 -3.17
C PHE A 247 -3.65 -22.57 -3.73
N THR A 248 -4.70 -23.37 -3.83
CA THR A 248 -4.62 -24.71 -4.40
C THR A 248 -4.69 -24.62 -5.91
N LEU A 249 -3.64 -25.12 -6.55
CA LEU A 249 -3.51 -25.23 -7.98
C LEU A 249 -3.63 -26.69 -8.41
N ARG A 250 -4.05 -26.90 -9.65
CA ARG A 250 -3.99 -28.18 -10.33
C ARG A 250 -3.30 -27.99 -11.66
N CYS A 251 -2.27 -28.79 -11.91
CA CYS A 251 -1.70 -28.87 -13.25
C CYS A 251 -2.74 -29.47 -14.19
N MET A 252 -3.15 -28.75 -15.24
CA MET A 252 -4.18 -29.22 -16.16
C MET A 252 -3.66 -30.29 -17.14
N VAL A 253 -2.34 -30.49 -17.20
CA VAL A 253 -1.72 -31.52 -18.04
C VAL A 253 -1.66 -32.87 -17.32
N CYS A 254 -1.14 -32.91 -16.09
CA CYS A 254 -0.95 -34.15 -15.35
C CYS A 254 -1.85 -34.32 -14.12
N GLN A 255 -2.77 -33.37 -13.88
CA GLN A 255 -3.75 -33.37 -12.80
C GLN A 255 -3.18 -33.37 -11.37
N LYS A 256 -1.88 -33.09 -11.19
CA LYS A 256 -1.24 -32.99 -9.87
C LYS A 256 -1.76 -31.75 -9.14
N GLY A 257 -2.22 -31.96 -7.90
CA GLY A 257 -2.53 -30.87 -6.97
C GLY A 257 -1.25 -30.24 -6.44
N LEU A 258 -1.24 -28.92 -6.38
CA LEU A 258 -0.10 -28.08 -6.04
C LEU A 258 -0.59 -26.99 -5.07
N THR A 259 0.26 -26.58 -4.13
CA THR A 259 -0.06 -25.55 -3.16
C THR A 259 0.87 -24.35 -3.35
N GLY A 260 0.28 -23.23 -3.74
CA GLY A 260 0.97 -21.96 -3.92
C GLY A 260 1.90 -21.91 -5.13
N GLN A 261 2.49 -20.74 -5.33
CA GLN A 261 3.34 -20.46 -6.49
C GLN A 261 4.66 -21.25 -6.47
N ALA A 262 5.19 -21.57 -5.29
CA ALA A 262 6.46 -22.28 -5.15
C ALA A 262 6.39 -23.69 -5.74
N GLU A 263 5.39 -24.49 -5.34
CA GLU A 263 5.19 -25.84 -5.89
C GLU A 263 4.85 -25.80 -7.38
N ALA A 264 4.10 -24.81 -7.85
CA ALA A 264 3.81 -24.67 -9.27
C ALA A 264 5.05 -24.36 -10.11
N ARG A 265 5.95 -23.51 -9.61
CA ARG A 265 7.24 -23.22 -10.29
C ARG A 265 8.16 -24.43 -10.31
N GLU A 266 8.26 -25.15 -9.20
CA GLU A 266 9.04 -26.39 -9.12
C GLU A 266 8.49 -27.45 -10.08
N HIS A 267 7.16 -27.64 -10.06
CA HIS A 267 6.47 -28.54 -10.99
C HIS A 267 6.71 -28.18 -12.46
N ALA A 268 6.61 -26.91 -12.82
CA ALA A 268 6.89 -26.45 -14.18
C ALA A 268 8.34 -26.70 -14.59
N LYS A 269 9.29 -26.52 -13.66
CA LYS A 269 10.71 -26.75 -13.89
C LYS A 269 11.03 -28.24 -14.09
N GLU A 270 10.41 -29.12 -13.32
CA GLU A 270 10.65 -30.57 -13.40
C GLU A 270 9.95 -31.23 -14.58
N THR A 271 8.74 -30.76 -14.92
CA THR A 271 7.86 -31.44 -15.89
C THR A 271 7.70 -30.70 -17.22
N GLY A 272 8.07 -29.42 -17.28
CA GLY A 272 7.78 -28.55 -18.42
C GLY A 272 6.32 -28.10 -18.51
N HIS A 273 5.45 -28.47 -17.56
CA HIS A 273 4.04 -28.08 -17.58
C HIS A 273 3.84 -26.66 -17.05
N THR A 274 3.21 -25.79 -17.85
CA THR A 274 2.93 -24.39 -17.46
C THR A 274 1.44 -24.06 -17.38
N ASN A 275 0.56 -25.03 -17.64
CA ASN A 275 -0.90 -24.86 -17.59
C ASN A 275 -1.45 -25.29 -16.22
N PHE A 276 -1.82 -24.33 -15.39
CA PHE A 276 -2.36 -24.52 -14.03
C PHE A 276 -3.75 -23.89 -13.92
N GLY A 277 -4.66 -24.57 -13.24
CA GLY A 277 -5.98 -24.04 -12.86
C GLY A 277 -6.13 -24.02 -11.34
N GLU A 278 -6.76 -23.00 -10.79
CA GLU A 278 -7.09 -22.93 -9.36
C GLU A 278 -8.23 -23.90 -9.02
N VAL A 279 -8.19 -24.51 -7.83
CA VAL A 279 -9.16 -25.51 -7.33
C VAL A 279 -9.77 -25.06 -6.02
#